data_AF-A0A0I9SKJ7-F1
#
_entry.id   AF-A0A0I9SKJ7-F1
#
_cell.length_a   1.000
_cell.length_b   1.000
_cell.length_c   1.000
_cell.angle_alpha   90.00
_cell.angle_beta   90.00
_cell.angle_gamma   90.00
#
_symmetry.space_group_name_H-M   'P 1'
#
loop_
_entity.id
_entity.type
_entity.pdbx_description
1 polymer ?
#
loop_
_entity_poly.entity_id
_entity_poly.type
_entity_poly.pdbx_seq_one_letter_code
_entity_poly.pdbx_strand_id
1 'polypeptide(L)' 'MYGDNIDTAGGEGKEREFFNQVQYVVQSGPAKDLSLKLRNSIYRSNNALRDAGSPDLNEIRAFIEYPLSIL' A
#
# COMPACT_ATOMS: atom_id res chain seq x y z
N MET A 1 4.02 -5.63 -8.21
CA MET A 1 5.39 -5.14 -8.45
C MET A 1 6.38 -6.25 -8.17
N TYR A 2 7.51 -6.29 -8.86
CA TYR A 2 8.59 -7.24 -8.64
C TYR A 2 9.92 -6.49 -8.70
N GLY A 3 10.88 -6.89 -7.86
CA GLY A 3 12.23 -6.34 -7.84
C GLY A 3 13.25 -7.46 -7.67
N ASP A 4 14.38 -7.34 -8.36
CA ASP A 4 15.51 -8.27 -8.34
C ASP A 4 16.85 -7.54 -8.49
N ASN A 5 17.96 -8.29 -8.43
CA ASN A 5 19.32 -7.78 -8.53
C ASN A 5 19.65 -6.66 -7.51
N ILE A 6 19.09 -6.75 -6.31
CA ILE A 6 19.39 -5.84 -5.20
C ILE A 6 20.64 -6.36 -4.50
N ASP A 7 21.72 -5.57 -4.46
CA ASP A 7 22.96 -5.98 -3.80
C ASP A 7 22.82 -5.84 -2.27
N THR A 8 22.99 -6.95 -1.54
CA THR A 8 23.01 -6.96 -0.09
C THR A 8 24.22 -7.74 0.42
N ALA A 9 24.59 -7.53 1.69
CA ALA A 9 25.68 -8.28 2.32
C ALA A 9 25.43 -9.81 2.35
N GLY A 10 24.18 -10.26 2.17
CA GLY A 10 23.77 -11.66 2.13
C GLY A 10 23.57 -12.24 0.73
N GLY A 11 23.89 -11.49 -0.33
CA GLY A 11 23.74 -11.89 -1.73
C GLY A 11 22.63 -11.14 -2.46
N GLU A 12 22.13 -11.72 -3.55
CA GLU A 12 21.13 -11.07 -4.40
C GLU A 12 19.74 -11.01 -3.71
N GLY A 13 19.26 -9.80 -3.47
CA GLY A 13 17.92 -9.51 -2.98
C GLY A 13 16.86 -9.59 -4.08
N LYS A 14 15.72 -10.21 -3.74
CA LYS A 14 14.50 -10.27 -4.56
C LYS A 14 13.28 -9.93 -3.72
N GLU A 15 12.33 -9.23 -4.32
CA GLU A 15 11.09 -8.81 -3.68
C GLU A 15 9.90 -8.85 -4.64
N ARG A 16 8.70 -8.96 -4.05
CA ARG A 16 7.45 -8.81 -4.77
C ARG A 16 6.40 -8.16 -3.90
N GLU A 17 5.53 -7.41 -4.54
CA GLU A 17 4.40 -6.77 -3.88
C GLU A 17 3.11 -7.00 -4.67
N PHE A 18 2.09 -7.48 -3.98
CA PHE A 18 0.71 -7.47 -4.46
C PHE A 18 -0.02 -6.27 -3.86
N PHE A 19 -0.37 -5.32 -4.71
CA PHE A 19 -0.99 -4.05 -4.32
C PHE A 19 -2.38 -3.93 -4.92
N ASN A 20 -3.36 -3.52 -4.10
CA ASN A 20 -4.71 -3.25 -4.56
C ASN A 20 -5.26 -2.00 -3.88
N GLN A 21 -6.09 -1.25 -4.61
CA GLN A 21 -6.76 -0.08 -4.10
C GLN A 21 -8.18 -0.01 -4.65
N VAL A 22 -9.13 0.26 -3.76
CA VAL A 22 -10.53 0.54 -4.10
C VAL A 22 -10.91 1.88 -3.51
N GLN A 23 -11.60 2.70 -4.29
CA GLN A 23 -12.12 3.99 -3.84
C GLN A 23 -13.58 4.13 -4.25
N TYR A 24 -14.36 4.73 -3.37
CA TYR A 24 -15.75 5.10 -3.61
C TYR A 24 -15.99 6.53 -3.14
N VAL A 25 -16.70 7.31 -3.95
CA VAL A 25 -17.14 8.67 -3.60
C VAL A 25 -18.66 8.71 -3.65
N VAL A 26 -19.28 9.16 -2.56
CA VAL A 26 -20.73 9.28 -2.46
C VAL A 26 -21.23 10.35 -3.43
N GLN A 27 -22.11 9.96 -4.35
CA GLN A 27 -22.56 10.83 -5.44
C GLN A 27 -23.71 11.78 -5.05
N SER A 28 -24.49 11.46 -4.01
CA SER A 28 -25.70 12.21 -3.64
C SER A 28 -26.11 12.00 -2.18
N GLY A 29 -26.99 12.87 -1.67
CA GLY A 29 -27.51 12.81 -0.30
C GLY A 29 -26.67 13.59 0.72
N PRO A 30 -26.91 13.42 2.03
CA PRO A 30 -26.27 14.23 3.07
C PRO A 30 -24.76 13.99 3.22
N ALA A 31 -24.26 12.85 2.73
CA ALA A 31 -22.84 12.52 2.72
C ALA A 31 -22.21 12.69 1.33
N LYS A 32 -22.83 13.46 0.43
CA LYS A 32 -22.28 13.72 -0.92
C LYS A 32 -20.83 14.21 -0.81
N ASP A 33 -19.98 13.73 -1.70
CA ASP A 33 -18.54 14.03 -1.76
C ASP A 33 -17.70 13.37 -0.64
N LEU A 34 -18.30 12.56 0.24
CA LEU A 34 -17.54 11.67 1.13
C LEU A 34 -16.80 10.61 0.29
N SER A 35 -15.48 10.57 0.46
CA SER A 35 -14.57 9.60 -0.17
C SER A 35 -14.14 8.55 0.83
N LEU A 36 -14.32 7.29 0.44
CA LEU A 36 -13.84 6.10 1.15
C LEU A 36 -12.80 5.43 0.26
N LYS A 37 -11.59 5.24 0.78
CA LYS A 37 -10.51 4.58 0.04
C LYS A 37 -9.88 3.51 0.91
N LEU A 38 -9.77 2.31 0.37
CA LEU A 38 -9.13 1.16 0.99
C LEU A 38 -7.92 0.75 0.14
N ARG A 39 -6.78 0.62 0.78
CA ARG A 39 -5.53 0.19 0.16
C ARG A 39 -5.01 -1.05 0.86
N ASN A 40 -4.60 -2.05 0.09
CA ASN A 40 -3.94 -3.24 0.60
C ASN A 40 -2.61 -3.45 -0.12
N SER A 41 -1.59 -3.81 0.65
CA SER A 41 -0.28 -4.21 0.16
C SER A 41 0.17 -5.49 0.88
N ILE A 42 0.64 -6.45 0.10
CA ILE A 42 1.25 -7.69 0.57
C ILE A 42 2.65 -7.72 -0.04
N TYR A 43 3.65 -7.38 0.76
CA TYR A 43 5.05 -7.32 0.39
C TYR A 43 5.78 -8.57 0.88
N ARG A 44 6.57 -9.18 0.01
CA ARG A 44 7.41 -10.33 0.32
C ARG A 44 8.82 -10.14 -0.19
N SER A 45 9.80 -10.54 0.60
CA SER A 45 11.23 -10.44 0.29
C SER A 45 11.94 -11.77 0.56
N ASN A 46 13.04 -12.01 -0.16
CA ASN A 46 13.91 -13.15 0.11
C ASN A 46 14.81 -12.88 1.33
N ASN A 47 15.50 -13.92 1.82
CA ASN A 47 16.33 -13.82 3.02
C ASN A 47 17.40 -12.70 2.93
N ALA A 48 18.03 -12.55 1.76
CA ALA A 48 19.05 -11.51 1.55
C ALA A 48 18.54 -10.08 1.80
N LEU A 49 17.27 -9.79 1.47
CA LEU A 49 16.61 -8.51 1.78
C LEU A 49 16.03 -8.45 3.19
N ARG A 50 15.46 -9.56 3.69
CA ARG A 50 14.94 -9.62 5.06
C ARG A 50 16.02 -9.31 6.08
N ASP A 51 17.20 -9.90 5.90
CA ASP A 51 18.35 -9.70 6.78
C ASP A 51 18.97 -8.29 6.62
N ALA A 52 18.76 -7.66 5.46
CA ALA A 52 19.14 -6.27 5.17
C ALA A 52 18.11 -5.22 5.66
N GLY A 53 17.05 -5.64 6.35
CA GLY A 53 16.08 -4.73 6.97
C GLY A 53 14.77 -4.53 6.18
N SER A 54 14.51 -5.35 5.16
CA SER A 54 13.25 -5.34 4.40
C SER A 54 12.44 -6.60 4.72
N PRO A 55 11.79 -6.71 5.89
CA PRO A 55 10.99 -7.87 6.25
C PRO A 55 9.70 -7.97 5.43
N ASP A 56 9.08 -9.14 5.44
CA ASP A 56 7.73 -9.31 4.87
C ASP A 56 6.73 -8.38 5.58
N LEU A 57 5.85 -7.74 4.79
CA LEU A 57 4.85 -6.82 5.32
C LEU A 57 3.45 -7.14 4.76
N ASN A 58 2.45 -7.07 5.62
CA ASN A 58 1.04 -7.02 5.22
C ASN A 58 0.46 -5.72 5.75
N GLU A 59 -0.05 -4.89 4.84
CA GLU A 59 -0.57 -3.57 5.18
C GLU A 59 -1.99 -3.38 4.65
N ILE A 60 -2.84 -2.81 5.48
CA ILE A 60 -4.15 -2.29 5.10
C ILE A 60 -4.24 -0.84 5.58
N ARG A 61 -4.65 0.07 4.70
CA ARG A 61 -4.92 1.47 5.04
C ARG A 61 -6.33 1.84 4.58
N ALA A 62 -7.11 2.41 5.50
CA ALA A 62 -8.42 2.96 5.21
C ALA A 62 -8.38 4.49 5.36
N PHE A 63 -9.02 5.18 4.43
CA PHE A 63 -9.12 6.63 4.40
C PHE A 63 -10.60 7.01 4.31
N ILE A 64 -10.98 7.98 5.14
CA ILE A 64 -12.30 8.58 5.16
C ILE A 64 -12.06 10.08 5.03
N GLU A 65 -12.49 10.65 3.91
CA GLU A 65 -12.21 12.04 3.54
C GLU A 65 -13.54 12.72 3.21
N TYR A 66 -13.86 13.82 3.90
CA TYR A 66 -15.03 14.65 3.61
C TYR A 66 -14.58 16.09 3.38
N PRO A 67 -14.66 16.62 2.14
CA PRO A 67 -14.24 17.97 1.85
C PRO A 67 -15.24 18.97 2.45
N LEU A 68 -14.75 19.85 3.32
CA LEU A 68 -15.52 20.98 3.85
C LEU A 68 -15.12 22.26 3.12
N SER A 69 -16.08 22.87 2.42
CA SER A 69 -15.91 24.21 1.86
C SER A 69 -16.36 25.25 2.89
N ILE A 70 -15.40 25.94 3.48
CA ILE A 70 -15.60 27.11 4.35
C ILE A 70 -15.28 28.34 3.50
N LEU A 71 -16.26 29.22 3.35
CA LEU A 71 -16.23 30.40 2.47
C LEU A 71 -15.09 31.37 2.80
#